data_AF-A0A8S9BSM8-F1
#
_entry.id   AF-A0A8S9BSM8-F1
#
_cell.length_a   1.000
_cell.length_b   1.000
_cell.length_c   1.000
_cell.angle_alpha   90.00
_cell.angle_beta   90.00
_cell.angle_gamma   90.00
#
_symmetry.space_group_name_H-M   'P 1'
#
loop_
_entity.id
_entity.type
_entity.pdbx_description
1 polymer ?
#
loop_
_entity_poly.entity_id
_entity_poly.type
_entity_poly.pdbx_seq_one_letter_code
_entity_poly.pdbx_strand_id
1 'polypeptide(L)'
;MLDENLPIHDVLIIGAGPCGLAVAARLCEPLPSALFTENEHQKFHLLRSSTQRRWKATRTSRRSNIGTDQLLSGPCVSSDRLDIKVLDADGDTWMNAWNEKFESLNISHLRSPMFFHPDPRDRDGLLAFAFMNKKENELKEIQGVVGKELSKHHRKKKQKGGKRIQETTYIDERNRQDYFRPSQALFRDYCQEIVQRYGLSDIVEKSQVMSIVYDNPTSVFTIEASTGTKKARTVVLAIGSGQTPCLPQDSPFHNIPNPQNVTHIFSHLNLDSSTILAPSVLASTSFDHPKILAIIGGGLTSAQIAELASSQGLSKVHLILRSPLKTKHFDVDLCWLAKYKNESMSRFWKADEDRERWEMMRDARGGGSVNPEYREVLKTLVREGRVKVWEWTKVKGARWDDEQERWRLELTDTTEEVHQVDVDGVVYATSEAADIRTVNVVRSILEEHPIEIVGGLPCLTNELMWNEDIPLFVTGKLGGLRLGPAAPNLEGARLGAEFISSKIAILSSGWQRGVKDSDESPAEEFDMGRLGLGRSNQFEILEYDSEEGGNVHSVF
;
A
#
# COMPACT_ATOMS: atom_id res chain seq x y z
N MET A 1 -22.89 15.28 -30.62
CA MET A 1 -21.74 14.86 -31.44
C MET A 1 -20.89 14.00 -30.53
N LEU A 2 -20.97 12.68 -30.70
CA LEU A 2 -20.38 11.69 -29.80
C LEU A 2 -18.89 11.53 -30.10
N ASP A 3 -18.08 11.43 -29.05
CA ASP A 3 -16.63 11.18 -29.04
C ASP A 3 -16.27 9.80 -29.63
N GLU A 4 -16.34 9.67 -30.96
CA GLU A 4 -15.96 8.44 -31.67
C GLU A 4 -14.45 8.24 -31.85
N ASN A 5 -13.60 9.22 -31.47
CA ASN A 5 -12.14 9.16 -31.69
C ASN A 5 -11.26 9.17 -30.43
N LEU A 6 -11.82 8.95 -29.23
CA LEU A 6 -10.97 8.85 -28.02
C LEU A 6 -10.18 7.53 -28.03
N PRO A 7 -8.84 7.56 -27.81
CA PRO A 7 -8.03 6.36 -27.71
C PRO A 7 -8.50 5.52 -26.51
N ILE A 8 -8.55 4.20 -26.71
CA ILE A 8 -8.93 3.23 -25.67
C ILE A 8 -7.65 2.62 -25.12
N HIS A 9 -7.31 2.95 -23.88
CA HIS A 9 -6.18 2.36 -23.18
C HIS A 9 -6.48 0.90 -22.78
N ASP A 10 -5.46 0.06 -22.75
CA ASP A 10 -5.61 -1.31 -22.25
C ASP A 10 -5.85 -1.30 -20.73
N VAL A 11 -5.07 -0.50 -20.00
CA VAL A 11 -5.14 -0.39 -18.55
C VAL A 11 -5.08 1.09 -18.14
N LEU A 12 -6.06 1.53 -17.35
CA LEU A 12 -6.04 2.85 -16.70
C LEU A 12 -5.94 2.69 -15.18
N ILE A 13 -4.87 3.21 -14.58
CA ILE A 13 -4.65 3.17 -13.13
C ILE A 13 -5.03 4.53 -12.53
N ILE A 14 -5.83 4.51 -11.47
CA ILE A 14 -6.22 5.71 -10.72
C ILE A 14 -5.44 5.73 -9.40
N GLY A 15 -4.51 6.67 -9.29
CA GLY A 15 -3.58 6.85 -8.17
C GLY A 15 -2.14 6.47 -8.53
N ALA A 16 -1.24 7.45 -8.44
CA ALA A 16 0.20 7.32 -8.71
C ALA A 16 1.04 7.13 -7.43
N GLY A 17 0.44 6.58 -6.38
CA GLY A 17 1.13 6.19 -5.13
C GLY A 17 1.85 4.83 -5.23
N PRO A 18 2.33 4.28 -4.10
CA PRO A 18 3.08 3.02 -4.09
C PRO A 18 2.32 1.84 -4.68
N CYS A 19 0.99 1.76 -4.46
CA CYS A 19 0.17 0.68 -5.01
C CYS A 19 0.02 0.78 -6.53
N GLY A 20 -0.15 2.00 -7.07
CA GLY A 20 -0.22 2.23 -8.50
C GLY A 20 1.10 1.92 -9.20
N LEU A 21 2.21 2.36 -8.59
CA LEU A 21 3.56 2.07 -9.11
C LEU A 21 3.84 0.56 -9.11
N ALA A 22 3.45 -0.15 -8.06
CA ALA A 22 3.60 -1.60 -7.99
C ALA A 22 2.83 -2.30 -9.11
N VAL A 23 1.58 -1.89 -9.39
CA VAL A 23 0.77 -2.45 -10.48
C VAL A 23 1.40 -2.16 -11.84
N ALA A 24 1.76 -0.90 -12.12
CA ALA A 24 2.37 -0.50 -13.39
C ALA A 24 3.71 -1.24 -13.63
N ALA A 25 4.61 -1.24 -12.64
CA ALA A 25 5.87 -1.95 -12.73
C ALA A 25 5.67 -3.46 -12.92
N ARG A 26 4.70 -4.05 -12.22
CA ARG A 26 4.43 -5.49 -12.35
C ARG A 26 3.85 -5.88 -13.70
N LEU A 27 3.04 -5.03 -14.33
CA LEU A 27 2.55 -5.25 -15.69
C LEU A 27 3.69 -5.21 -16.74
N CYS A 28 4.78 -4.50 -16.44
CA CYS A 28 5.97 -4.42 -17.30
C CYS A 28 7.04 -5.47 -16.99
N GLU A 29 6.97 -6.16 -15.84
CA GLU A 29 7.96 -7.16 -15.43
C GLU A 29 7.53 -8.57 -15.85
N PRO A 30 8.15 -9.19 -16.86
CA PRO A 30 7.81 -10.53 -17.31
C PRO A 30 8.24 -11.63 -16.31
N LEU A 31 9.32 -11.38 -15.56
CA LEU A 31 9.94 -12.35 -14.66
C LEU A 31 10.02 -11.78 -13.23
N PRO A 32 8.87 -11.57 -12.57
CA PRO A 32 8.86 -11.07 -11.19
C PRO A 32 9.56 -12.05 -10.27
N SER A 33 10.21 -11.55 -9.22
CA SER A 33 10.77 -12.45 -8.20
C SER A 33 9.66 -13.28 -7.58
N ALA A 34 9.91 -14.58 -7.57
CA ALA A 34 9.12 -15.52 -6.82
C ALA A 34 9.09 -15.09 -5.35
N LEU A 35 7.88 -14.89 -4.83
CA LEU A 35 7.66 -14.53 -3.43
C LEU A 35 7.91 -15.73 -2.49
N PHE A 36 8.17 -16.95 -3.01
CA PHE A 36 8.44 -18.22 -2.29
C PHE A 36 7.73 -18.35 -0.93
N THR A 37 6.46 -17.95 -0.88
CA THR A 37 5.62 -17.83 0.33
C THR A 37 4.25 -18.46 0.08
N GLU A 38 3.40 -18.57 1.11
CA GLU A 38 2.00 -18.99 0.96
C GLU A 38 1.25 -18.14 -0.10
N ASN A 39 1.71 -16.91 -0.34
CA ASN A 39 1.24 -16.04 -1.44
C ASN A 39 1.40 -16.71 -2.82
N GLU A 40 2.51 -17.42 -3.05
CA GLU A 40 2.71 -18.23 -4.26
C GLU A 40 1.90 -19.51 -4.26
N HIS A 41 1.64 -20.09 -3.09
CA HIS A 41 0.77 -21.26 -2.98
C HIS A 41 -0.68 -20.90 -3.35
N GLN A 42 -1.15 -19.73 -2.93
CA GLN A 42 -2.43 -19.16 -3.38
C GLN A 42 -2.41 -18.83 -4.88
N LYS A 43 -1.32 -18.23 -5.39
CA LYS A 43 -1.12 -18.05 -6.83
C LYS A 43 -1.20 -19.39 -7.56
N PHE A 44 -0.59 -20.44 -7.05
CA PHE A 44 -0.64 -21.78 -7.64
C PHE A 44 -2.06 -22.37 -7.61
N HIS A 45 -2.81 -22.23 -6.51
CA HIS A 45 -4.22 -22.63 -6.46
C HIS A 45 -5.10 -21.80 -7.41
N LEU A 46 -4.83 -20.50 -7.55
CA LEU A 46 -5.49 -19.60 -8.48
C LEU A 46 -5.24 -19.99 -9.95
N LEU A 47 -3.99 -20.29 -10.29
CA LEU A 47 -3.63 -20.81 -11.62
C LEU A 47 -4.33 -22.13 -11.91
N ARG A 48 -4.53 -22.95 -10.87
CA ARG A 48 -5.20 -24.25 -10.98
C ARG A 48 -6.73 -24.14 -11.06
N SER A 49 -7.35 -23.20 -10.35
CA SER A 49 -8.80 -22.99 -10.38
C SER A 49 -9.26 -22.32 -11.68
N SER A 50 -8.47 -21.38 -12.22
CA SER A 50 -8.74 -20.75 -13.53
C SER A 50 -8.59 -21.72 -14.71
N THR A 51 -7.67 -22.70 -14.61
CA THR A 51 -7.48 -23.75 -15.63
C THR A 51 -8.46 -24.92 -15.50
N GLN A 52 -9.15 -25.10 -14.37
CA GLN A 52 -10.03 -26.25 -14.12
C GLN A 52 -11.25 -26.36 -15.05
N ARG A 53 -11.62 -25.31 -15.79
CA ARG A 53 -12.67 -25.41 -16.82
C ARG A 53 -12.29 -26.28 -18.03
N ARG A 54 -11.04 -26.79 -18.12
CA ARG A 54 -10.57 -27.61 -19.26
C ARG A 54 -10.13 -29.05 -18.96
N TRP A 55 -10.06 -29.50 -17.71
CA TRP A 55 -9.43 -30.79 -17.41
C TRP A 55 -10.35 -31.75 -16.65
N LYS A 56 -10.97 -32.70 -17.36
CA LYS A 56 -11.54 -33.89 -16.73
C LYS A 56 -10.39 -34.67 -16.09
N ALA A 57 -10.54 -34.98 -14.80
CA ALA A 57 -9.57 -35.73 -14.01
C ALA A 57 -9.27 -37.09 -14.67
N THR A 58 -8.10 -37.21 -15.30
CA THR A 58 -7.61 -38.49 -15.80
C THR A 58 -6.88 -39.18 -14.66
N ARG A 59 -7.39 -40.36 -14.25
CA ARG A 59 -6.80 -41.16 -13.17
C ARG A 59 -5.33 -41.43 -13.47
N THR A 60 -4.50 -41.20 -12.46
CA THR A 60 -3.05 -41.40 -12.48
C THR A 60 -2.69 -42.85 -12.78
N SER A 61 -2.11 -43.09 -13.95
CA SER A 61 -1.37 -44.32 -14.24
C SER A 61 0.11 -44.08 -13.90
N ARG A 62 0.68 -44.97 -13.10
CA ARG A 62 2.10 -44.98 -12.72
C ARG A 62 2.96 -45.33 -13.95
N ARG A 63 3.35 -44.34 -14.75
CA ARG A 63 4.54 -44.41 -15.61
C ARG A 63 5.23 -43.06 -15.67
N SER A 64 6.53 -43.10 -15.43
CA SER A 64 7.47 -41.98 -15.31
C SER A 64 7.88 -41.41 -16.67
N ASN A 65 6.91 -40.88 -17.42
CA ASN A 65 7.21 -39.97 -18.52
C ASN A 65 6.70 -38.59 -18.09
N ILE A 66 7.55 -37.83 -17.41
CA ILE A 66 7.32 -36.41 -17.18
C ILE A 66 7.45 -35.77 -18.56
N GLY A 67 6.32 -35.58 -19.23
CA GLY A 67 6.26 -34.71 -20.41
C GLY A 67 6.75 -33.32 -20.03
N THR A 68 7.33 -32.61 -20.99
CA THR A 68 7.72 -31.19 -20.94
C THR A 68 6.60 -30.21 -20.52
N ASP A 69 5.43 -30.74 -20.17
CA ASP A 69 4.17 -30.07 -19.86
C ASP A 69 3.95 -29.74 -18.36
N GLN A 70 5.02 -29.70 -17.54
CA GLN A 70 4.89 -29.45 -16.09
C GLN A 70 5.71 -28.29 -15.51
N LEU A 71 6.07 -27.32 -16.34
CA LEU A 71 6.44 -25.97 -15.86
C LEU A 71 5.52 -24.95 -16.51
N LEU A 72 4.23 -24.99 -16.16
CA LEU A 72 3.28 -23.94 -16.53
C LEU A 72 3.88 -22.59 -16.16
N SER A 73 4.29 -21.82 -17.16
CA SER A 73 4.53 -20.39 -16.99
C SER A 73 3.22 -19.82 -16.45
N GLY A 74 3.25 -19.16 -15.30
CA GLY A 74 2.12 -18.33 -14.91
C GLY A 74 1.77 -17.36 -16.04
N PRO A 75 0.53 -16.84 -16.11
CA PRO A 75 0.13 -15.87 -17.10
C PRO A 75 1.10 -14.69 -17.00
N CYS A 76 1.89 -14.53 -18.05
CA CYS A 76 2.78 -13.41 -18.27
C CYS A 76 2.00 -12.42 -19.14
N VAL A 77 2.12 -11.14 -18.84
CA VAL A 77 1.70 -10.11 -19.81
C VAL A 77 2.58 -10.32 -21.04
N SER A 78 1.97 -10.46 -22.23
CA SER A 78 2.69 -10.72 -23.48
C SER A 78 3.80 -9.68 -23.71
N SER A 79 4.77 -10.01 -24.57
CA SER A 79 5.87 -9.12 -24.97
C SER A 79 5.41 -7.81 -25.64
N ASP A 80 4.16 -7.76 -26.12
CA ASP A 80 3.53 -6.53 -26.58
C ASP A 80 3.22 -5.62 -25.38
N ARG A 81 3.85 -4.45 -25.35
CA ARG A 81 3.70 -3.47 -24.27
C ARG A 81 2.24 -2.99 -24.21
N LEU A 82 1.52 -3.36 -23.15
CA LEU A 82 0.18 -2.84 -22.86
C LEU A 82 0.19 -1.30 -22.88
N ASP A 83 -0.87 -0.70 -23.42
CA ASP A 83 -1.09 0.73 -23.32
C ASP A 83 -1.62 1.08 -21.91
N ILE A 84 -0.72 1.59 -21.06
CA ILE A 84 -1.00 1.92 -19.66
C ILE A 84 -1.04 3.44 -19.49
N LYS A 85 -2.14 3.94 -18.91
CA LYS A 85 -2.29 5.35 -18.50
C LYS A 85 -2.54 5.45 -17.00
N VAL A 86 -2.01 6.49 -16.35
CA VAL A 86 -2.17 6.72 -14.92
C VAL A 86 -2.75 8.11 -14.68
N LEU A 87 -3.81 8.20 -13.89
CA LEU A 87 -4.43 9.46 -13.47
C LEU A 87 -4.23 9.64 -11.97
N ASP A 88 -3.70 10.80 -11.56
CA ASP A 88 -3.53 11.15 -10.15
C ASP A 88 -4.03 12.58 -9.88
N ALA A 89 -4.74 12.78 -8.78
CA ALA A 89 -5.34 14.08 -8.48
C ALA A 89 -4.30 15.10 -7.96
N ASP A 90 -3.24 14.62 -7.32
CA ASP A 90 -2.30 15.47 -6.59
C ASP A 90 -1.15 15.94 -7.50
N GLY A 91 -0.62 15.06 -8.36
CA GLY A 91 0.53 15.37 -9.21
C GLY A 91 0.57 14.67 -10.57
N ASP A 92 1.48 15.12 -11.42
CA ASP A 92 1.82 14.51 -12.73
C ASP A 92 3.04 13.59 -12.66
N THR A 93 3.53 13.31 -11.46
CA THR A 93 4.67 12.42 -11.21
C THR A 93 4.31 11.33 -10.21
N TRP A 94 5.00 10.19 -10.32
CA TRP A 94 4.88 9.11 -9.34
C TRP A 94 5.26 9.58 -7.94
N MET A 95 4.50 9.10 -6.96
CA MET A 95 4.74 9.34 -5.53
C MET A 95 4.59 10.81 -5.09
N ASN A 96 3.97 11.70 -5.88
CA ASN A 96 3.87 13.13 -5.56
C ASN A 96 3.26 13.39 -4.16
N ALA A 97 2.02 12.97 -3.95
CA ALA A 97 1.33 13.12 -2.66
C ALA A 97 2.04 12.39 -1.51
N TRP A 98 2.75 11.30 -1.81
CA TRP A 98 3.54 10.57 -0.81
C TRP A 98 4.73 11.41 -0.36
N ASN A 99 5.48 11.98 -1.29
CA ASN A 99 6.64 12.81 -0.99
C ASN A 99 6.24 14.08 -0.23
N GLU A 100 5.18 14.77 -0.69
CA GLU A 100 4.64 15.96 0.00
C GLU A 100 4.23 15.65 1.45
N LYS A 101 3.58 14.51 1.70
CA LYS A 101 3.20 14.08 3.06
C LYS A 101 4.41 13.82 3.97
N PHE A 102 5.48 13.23 3.43
CA PHE A 102 6.70 13.00 4.22
C PHE A 102 7.44 14.30 4.50
N GLU A 103 7.52 15.20 3.52
CA GLU A 103 8.20 16.50 3.65
C GLU A 103 7.46 17.41 4.63
N SER A 104 6.14 17.57 4.47
CA SER A 104 5.29 18.37 5.37
C SER A 104 5.31 17.93 6.83
N LEU A 105 5.47 16.63 7.09
CA LEU A 105 5.56 16.07 8.44
C LEU A 105 7.01 15.89 8.92
N ASN A 106 8.00 16.32 8.13
CA ASN A 106 9.43 16.17 8.40
C ASN A 106 9.84 14.74 8.79
N ILE A 107 9.30 13.75 8.07
CA ILE A 107 9.53 12.33 8.35
C ILE A 107 10.81 11.87 7.66
N SER A 108 11.85 11.61 8.47
CA SER A 108 13.16 11.23 7.93
C SER A 108 13.24 9.79 7.39
N HIS A 109 12.58 8.83 8.05
CA HIS A 109 12.70 7.40 7.72
C HIS A 109 11.33 6.73 7.70
N LEU A 110 11.17 5.74 6.84
CA LEU A 110 9.97 4.93 6.76
C LEU A 110 9.78 4.09 8.05
N ARG A 111 8.54 3.71 8.36
CA ARG A 111 8.27 2.66 9.37
C ARG A 111 8.48 1.25 8.81
N SER A 112 8.29 1.11 7.50
CA SER A 112 8.42 -0.16 6.78
C SER A 112 9.88 -0.58 6.65
N PRO A 113 10.18 -1.89 6.78
CA PRO A 113 11.49 -2.43 6.46
C PRO A 113 11.75 -2.42 4.94
N MET A 114 13.02 -2.58 4.55
CA MET A 114 13.45 -2.42 3.15
C MET A 114 12.76 -3.36 2.16
N PHE A 115 12.45 -4.59 2.56
CA PHE A 115 11.79 -5.59 1.69
C PHE A 115 10.31 -5.27 1.39
N PHE A 116 9.77 -4.19 1.95
CA PHE A 116 8.46 -3.66 1.58
C PHE A 116 8.63 -2.47 0.64
N HIS A 117 8.61 -2.75 -0.65
CA HIS A 117 8.71 -1.77 -1.72
C HIS A 117 7.87 -2.17 -2.95
N PRO A 118 7.63 -1.25 -3.90
CA PRO A 118 6.83 -1.53 -5.09
C PRO A 118 7.46 -2.45 -6.14
N ASP A 119 8.79 -2.60 -6.15
CA ASP A 119 9.50 -3.34 -7.21
C ASP A 119 9.09 -4.83 -7.27
N PRO A 120 8.59 -5.32 -8.42
CA PRO A 120 8.28 -6.73 -8.63
C PRO A 120 9.52 -7.61 -8.85
N ARG A 121 10.64 -7.04 -9.31
CA ARG A 121 11.79 -7.81 -9.81
C ARG A 121 12.53 -8.57 -8.74
N ASP A 122 12.83 -7.93 -7.62
CA ASP A 122 13.63 -8.52 -6.53
C ASP A 122 13.08 -8.08 -5.18
N ARG A 123 12.94 -9.02 -4.24
CA ARG A 123 12.59 -8.74 -2.84
C ARG A 123 13.64 -7.89 -2.12
N ASP A 124 14.91 -8.07 -2.45
CA ASP A 124 16.01 -7.37 -1.79
C ASP A 124 16.53 -6.19 -2.64
N GLY A 125 15.77 -5.79 -3.68
CA GLY A 125 16.20 -4.80 -4.65
C GLY A 125 16.51 -3.43 -4.03
N LEU A 126 15.75 -3.00 -3.01
CA LEU A 126 16.04 -1.75 -2.29
C LEU A 126 17.35 -1.82 -1.49
N LEU A 127 17.65 -2.99 -0.90
CA LEU A 127 18.90 -3.21 -0.19
C LEU A 127 20.08 -3.20 -1.17
N ALA A 128 19.95 -3.93 -2.29
CA ALA A 128 20.94 -3.94 -3.35
C ALA A 128 21.19 -2.52 -3.89
N PHE A 129 20.13 -1.75 -4.14
CA PHE A 129 20.21 -0.37 -4.58
C PHE A 129 20.97 0.52 -3.58
N ALA A 130 20.70 0.37 -2.28
CA ALA A 130 21.41 1.11 -1.24
C ALA A 130 22.93 0.81 -1.25
N PHE A 131 23.32 -0.46 -1.37
CA PHE A 131 24.73 -0.86 -1.48
C PHE A 131 25.39 -0.36 -2.76
N MET A 132 24.74 -0.55 -3.92
CA MET A 132 25.29 -0.15 -5.22
C MET A 132 25.53 1.35 -5.30
N ASN A 133 24.68 2.15 -4.66
CA ASN A 133 24.79 3.62 -4.63
C ASN A 133 25.56 4.16 -3.43
N LYS A 134 26.16 3.30 -2.58
CA LYS A 134 26.90 3.67 -1.36
C LYS A 134 26.07 4.52 -0.38
N LYS A 135 24.81 4.17 -0.20
CA LYS A 135 23.81 4.85 0.66
C LYS A 135 23.43 4.02 1.89
N GLU A 136 24.28 3.09 2.33
CA GLU A 136 24.01 2.23 3.48
C GLU A 136 23.87 3.01 4.80
N ASN A 137 24.48 4.20 4.88
CA ASN A 137 24.35 5.12 6.00
C ASN A 137 22.94 5.71 6.17
N GLU A 138 22.09 5.65 5.13
CA GLU A 138 20.68 6.04 5.18
C GLU A 138 19.77 4.92 5.72
N LEU A 139 20.33 3.75 6.04
CA LEU A 139 19.61 2.62 6.61
C LEU A 139 19.64 2.66 8.13
N LYS A 140 18.46 2.60 8.74
CA LYS A 140 18.31 2.59 10.20
C LYS A 140 17.80 1.25 10.70
N GLU A 141 18.54 0.61 11.59
CA GLU A 141 18.14 -0.65 12.24
C GLU A 141 16.82 -0.46 13.00
N ILE A 142 15.89 -1.42 12.85
CA ILE A 142 14.69 -1.50 13.66
C ILE A 142 15.04 -2.24 14.96
N GLN A 143 15.59 -1.50 15.93
CA GLN A 143 16.06 -2.05 17.20
C GLN A 143 14.95 -2.77 17.97
N GLY A 144 15.28 -3.88 18.64
CA GLY A 144 14.35 -4.61 19.52
C GLY A 144 13.36 -5.52 18.78
N VAL A 145 13.41 -5.54 17.44
CA VAL A 145 12.64 -6.46 16.59
C VAL A 145 13.39 -7.78 16.47
N VAL A 146 14.66 -7.75 16.08
CA VAL A 146 15.53 -8.93 16.07
C VAL A 146 16.27 -9.00 17.40
N GLY A 147 16.16 -10.13 18.13
CA GLY A 147 16.85 -10.31 19.40
C GLY A 147 18.37 -10.19 19.22
N LYS A 148 19.04 -9.35 20.01
CA LYS A 148 20.47 -9.58 20.29
C LYS A 148 20.52 -10.86 21.11
N GLU A 149 21.22 -11.89 20.65
CA GLU A 149 21.40 -13.11 21.44
C GLU A 149 21.81 -12.72 22.86
N LEU A 150 20.96 -13.02 23.84
CA LEU A 150 21.36 -12.88 25.23
C LEU A 150 22.45 -13.91 25.47
N SER A 151 23.63 -13.44 25.87
CA SER A 151 24.70 -14.34 26.32
C SER A 151 24.14 -15.37 27.32
N LYS A 152 24.73 -16.57 27.37
CA LYS A 152 24.34 -17.62 28.34
C LYS A 152 24.22 -17.06 29.77
N HIS A 153 25.08 -16.09 30.11
CA HIS A 153 25.06 -15.36 31.38
C HIS A 153 23.82 -14.47 31.55
N HIS A 154 23.42 -13.71 30.52
CA HIS A 154 22.21 -12.89 30.56
C HIS A 154 20.92 -13.73 30.62
N ARG A 155 20.85 -14.86 29.90
CA ARG A 155 19.70 -15.80 29.98
C ARG A 155 19.56 -16.38 31.38
N LYS A 156 20.67 -16.82 32.00
CA LYS A 156 20.69 -17.38 33.37
C LYS A 156 20.35 -16.33 34.44
N LYS A 157 20.74 -15.06 34.24
CA LYS A 157 20.41 -13.95 35.15
C LYS A 157 18.93 -13.56 35.07
N LYS A 158 18.33 -13.52 33.86
CA LYS A 158 16.90 -13.23 33.68
C LYS A 158 15.98 -14.36 34.17
N GLN A 159 16.38 -15.63 34.01
CA GLN A 159 15.64 -16.78 34.56
C GLN A 159 15.47 -16.73 36.09
N LYS A 160 16.45 -16.18 36.82
CA LYS A 160 16.37 -16.00 38.28
C LYS A 160 15.41 -14.88 38.73
N GLY A 161 15.00 -13.99 37.82
CA GLY A 161 14.18 -12.81 38.14
C GLY A 161 12.66 -13.01 37.98
N GLY A 162 12.17 -14.23 37.76
CA GLY A 162 10.73 -14.56 37.70
C GLY A 162 9.95 -13.99 36.50
N LYS A 163 10.49 -13.01 35.76
CA LYS A 163 9.88 -12.46 34.55
C LYS A 163 10.21 -13.31 33.33
N ARG A 164 9.37 -14.31 33.04
CA ARG A 164 9.26 -14.85 31.68
C ARG A 164 8.54 -13.79 30.83
N ILE A 165 9.29 -12.82 30.31
CA ILE A 165 8.83 -12.13 29.10
C ILE A 165 9.00 -13.17 28.00
N GLN A 166 7.92 -13.51 27.30
CA GLN A 166 7.94 -14.36 26.12
C GLN A 166 8.84 -13.68 25.09
N GLU A 167 10.13 -14.04 25.08
CA GLU A 167 11.15 -13.49 24.20
C GLU A 167 10.76 -13.76 22.75
N THR A 168 10.46 -12.69 22.00
CA THR A 168 10.93 -12.45 20.62
C THR A 168 11.20 -13.69 19.75
N THR A 169 10.24 -14.62 19.64
CA THR A 169 10.35 -15.80 18.76
C THR A 169 9.45 -15.66 17.53
N TYR A 170 9.09 -14.42 17.18
CA TYR A 170 8.25 -14.12 16.02
C TYR A 170 9.07 -13.76 14.78
N ILE A 171 10.38 -13.56 14.91
CA ILE A 171 11.26 -13.15 13.82
C ILE A 171 12.36 -14.19 13.67
N ASP A 172 12.61 -14.61 12.43
CA ASP A 172 13.74 -15.48 12.13
C ASP A 172 15.02 -14.65 12.19
N GLU A 173 15.96 -15.04 13.06
CA GLU A 173 17.23 -14.34 13.22
C GLU A 173 18.07 -14.34 11.95
N ARG A 174 17.84 -15.30 11.03
CA ARG A 174 18.46 -15.31 9.70
C ARG A 174 18.11 -14.08 8.89
N ASN A 175 16.93 -13.50 9.12
CA ASN A 175 16.43 -12.33 8.40
C ASN A 175 16.83 -11.03 9.09
N ARG A 176 17.85 -11.03 9.98
CA ARG A 176 18.27 -9.84 10.73
C ARG A 176 18.58 -8.64 9.82
N GLN A 177 19.24 -8.91 8.69
CA GLN A 177 19.65 -7.92 7.71
C GLN A 177 18.46 -7.26 7.01
N ASP A 178 17.27 -7.85 7.11
CA ASP A 178 16.05 -7.38 6.45
C ASP A 178 15.33 -6.31 7.31
N TYR A 179 15.61 -6.24 8.61
CA TYR A 179 14.94 -5.34 9.56
C TYR A 179 15.66 -3.99 9.69
N PHE A 180 15.98 -3.40 8.55
CA PHE A 180 16.37 -2.00 8.43
C PHE A 180 15.27 -1.25 7.70
N ARG A 181 15.12 0.03 8.02
CA ARG A 181 14.21 0.94 7.32
C ARG A 181 15.01 2.00 6.57
N PRO A 182 14.65 2.31 5.31
CA PRO A 182 15.32 3.33 4.53
C PRO A 182 14.94 4.73 5.03
N SER A 183 15.80 5.71 4.75
CA SER A 183 15.40 7.11 4.71
C SER A 183 14.29 7.33 3.66
N GLN A 184 13.55 8.43 3.77
CA GLN A 184 12.59 8.81 2.73
C GLN A 184 13.29 9.12 1.41
N ALA A 185 14.46 9.76 1.43
CA ALA A 185 15.22 10.09 0.23
C ALA A 185 15.65 8.82 -0.52
N LEU A 186 16.23 7.85 0.17
CA LEU A 186 16.64 6.57 -0.43
C LEU A 186 15.44 5.81 -1.03
N PHE A 187 14.30 5.79 -0.33
CA PHE A 187 13.10 5.14 -0.86
C PHE A 187 12.55 5.85 -2.10
N ARG A 188 12.53 7.19 -2.11
CA ARG A 188 12.13 8.00 -3.27
C ARG A 188 13.04 7.72 -4.47
N ASP A 189 14.35 7.74 -4.26
CA ASP A 189 15.34 7.51 -5.33
C ASP A 189 15.18 6.08 -5.90
N TYR A 190 14.88 5.09 -5.06
CA TYR A 190 14.58 3.74 -5.53
C TYR A 190 13.28 3.66 -6.33
N CYS A 191 12.21 4.35 -5.90
CA CYS A 191 10.99 4.45 -6.71
C CYS A 191 11.26 5.10 -8.08
N GLN A 192 12.13 6.11 -8.15
CA GLN A 192 12.53 6.73 -9.42
C GLN A 192 13.31 5.76 -10.31
N GLU A 193 14.18 4.93 -9.72
CA GLU A 193 14.88 3.89 -10.48
C GLU A 193 13.91 2.85 -11.06
N ILE A 194 12.88 2.42 -10.31
CA ILE A 194 11.79 1.58 -10.83
C ILE A 194 11.10 2.24 -12.02
N VAL A 195 10.74 3.52 -11.88
CA VAL A 195 10.08 4.30 -12.94
C VAL A 195 10.93 4.36 -14.20
N GLN A 196 12.23 4.64 -14.06
CA GLN A 196 13.17 4.68 -15.19
C GLN A 196 13.34 3.30 -15.84
N ARG A 197 13.52 2.25 -15.02
CA ARG A 197 13.76 0.88 -15.47
C ARG A 197 12.63 0.35 -16.36
N TYR A 198 11.38 0.62 -16.00
CA TYR A 198 10.20 0.19 -16.75
C TYR A 198 9.65 1.26 -17.71
N GLY A 199 10.31 2.41 -17.84
CA GLY A 199 9.88 3.49 -18.74
C GLY A 199 8.51 4.06 -18.40
N LEU A 200 8.23 4.30 -17.12
CA LEU A 200 6.94 4.74 -16.59
C LEU A 200 6.85 6.26 -16.36
N SER A 201 7.83 7.05 -16.80
CA SER A 201 7.90 8.48 -16.51
C SER A 201 6.74 9.29 -17.09
N ASP A 202 6.36 9.00 -18.34
CA ASP A 202 5.46 9.86 -19.12
C ASP A 202 3.99 9.39 -19.13
N ILE A 203 3.66 8.38 -18.31
CA ILE A 203 2.31 7.80 -18.28
C ILE A 203 1.40 8.39 -17.20
N VAL A 204 1.94 9.20 -16.28
CA VAL A 204 1.18 9.86 -15.21
C VAL A 204 0.65 11.20 -15.70
N GLU A 205 -0.64 11.44 -15.47
CA GLU A 205 -1.31 12.69 -15.78
C GLU A 205 -1.98 13.22 -14.52
N LYS A 206 -1.72 14.49 -14.19
CA LYS A 206 -2.43 15.19 -13.13
C LYS A 206 -3.88 15.42 -13.54
N SER A 207 -4.77 14.57 -13.05
CA SER A 207 -6.19 14.61 -13.35
C SER A 207 -7.02 13.96 -12.25
N GLN A 208 -8.01 14.70 -11.75
CA GLN A 208 -8.96 14.18 -10.78
C GLN A 208 -10.06 13.41 -11.50
N VAL A 209 -10.18 12.11 -11.20
CA VAL A 209 -11.30 11.30 -11.69
C VAL A 209 -12.56 11.64 -10.88
N MET A 210 -13.67 11.82 -11.59
CA MET A 210 -14.96 12.19 -11.03
C MET A 210 -15.96 11.04 -11.04
N SER A 211 -15.99 10.25 -12.12
CA SER A 211 -16.84 9.05 -12.23
C SER A 211 -16.24 8.02 -13.18
N ILE A 212 -16.67 6.77 -13.00
CA ILE A 212 -16.37 5.64 -13.89
C ILE A 212 -17.70 4.98 -14.24
N VAL A 213 -17.92 4.72 -15.52
CA VAL A 213 -19.08 3.99 -16.04
C VAL A 213 -18.59 2.84 -16.90
N TYR A 214 -19.21 1.66 -16.80
CA TYR A 214 -18.85 0.48 -17.59
C TYR A 214 -19.94 0.15 -18.60
N ASP A 215 -19.58 0.11 -19.88
CA ASP A 215 -20.53 -0.23 -20.94
C ASP A 215 -20.40 -1.71 -21.32
N ASN A 216 -21.36 -2.54 -20.88
CA ASN A 216 -21.33 -4.00 -21.10
C ASN A 216 -21.26 -4.39 -22.60
N PRO A 217 -22.06 -3.82 -23.52
CA PRO A 217 -21.97 -4.11 -24.96
C PRO A 217 -20.61 -3.87 -25.59
N THR A 218 -19.91 -2.78 -25.22
CA THR A 218 -18.58 -2.48 -25.76
C THR A 218 -17.44 -3.05 -24.92
N SER A 219 -17.73 -3.48 -23.68
CA SER A 219 -16.75 -3.95 -22.69
C SER A 219 -15.64 -2.92 -22.44
N VAL A 220 -16.01 -1.63 -22.37
CA VAL A 220 -15.11 -0.50 -22.19
C VAL A 220 -15.62 0.41 -21.07
N PHE A 221 -14.69 0.90 -20.25
CA PHE A 221 -14.96 1.95 -19.28
C PHE A 221 -14.89 3.32 -19.94
N THR A 222 -15.82 4.20 -19.55
CA THR A 222 -15.74 5.64 -19.77
C THR A 222 -15.43 6.31 -18.43
N ILE A 223 -14.34 7.06 -18.37
CA ILE A 223 -13.84 7.71 -17.17
C ILE A 223 -13.96 9.22 -17.36
N GLU A 224 -14.78 9.87 -16.54
CA GLU A 224 -14.87 11.34 -16.51
C GLU A 224 -13.81 11.88 -15.56
N ALA A 225 -12.93 12.73 -16.06
CA ALA A 225 -11.84 13.33 -15.30
C ALA A 225 -11.73 14.83 -15.55
N SER A 226 -11.03 15.54 -14.67
CA SER A 226 -10.89 17.01 -14.76
C SER A 226 -10.20 17.49 -16.04
N THR A 227 -9.41 16.63 -16.68
CA THR A 227 -8.72 16.89 -17.96
C THR A 227 -9.48 16.38 -19.19
N GLY A 228 -10.73 15.94 -19.01
CA GLY A 228 -11.60 15.39 -20.06
C GLY A 228 -11.80 13.88 -19.95
N THR A 229 -12.70 13.37 -20.79
CA THR A 229 -13.10 11.96 -20.82
C THR A 229 -11.98 11.04 -21.32
N LYS A 230 -11.80 9.89 -20.69
CA LYS A 230 -10.86 8.83 -21.08
C LYS A 230 -11.61 7.51 -21.28
N LYS A 231 -11.06 6.61 -22.10
CA LYS A 231 -11.60 5.25 -22.30
C LYS A 231 -10.55 4.19 -21.96
N ALA A 232 -10.98 3.09 -21.34
CA ALA A 232 -10.08 1.99 -21.01
C ALA A 232 -10.79 0.62 -21.01
N ARG A 233 -10.08 -0.45 -21.33
CA ARG A 233 -10.60 -1.83 -21.22
C ARG A 233 -10.61 -2.33 -19.78
N THR A 234 -9.63 -1.92 -18.99
CA THR A 234 -9.47 -2.29 -17.58
C THR A 234 -9.15 -1.05 -16.76
N VAL A 235 -9.72 -0.96 -15.56
CA VAL A 235 -9.42 0.13 -14.61
C VAL A 235 -8.89 -0.43 -13.30
N VAL A 236 -7.87 0.18 -12.71
CA VAL A 236 -7.32 -0.19 -11.39
C VAL A 236 -7.40 0.98 -10.42
N LEU A 237 -8.13 0.81 -9.31
CA LEU A 237 -8.20 1.77 -8.22
C LEU A 237 -7.07 1.53 -7.22
N ALA A 238 -6.07 2.41 -7.24
CA ALA A 238 -4.92 2.43 -6.33
C ALA A 238 -4.91 3.69 -5.45
N ILE A 239 -6.10 4.11 -5.00
CA ILE A 239 -6.40 5.41 -4.37
C ILE A 239 -6.20 5.47 -2.84
N GLY A 240 -5.56 4.48 -2.22
CA GLY A 240 -5.40 4.43 -0.76
C GLY A 240 -6.74 4.29 -0.03
N SER A 241 -7.10 5.23 0.84
CA SER A 241 -8.45 5.29 1.44
C SER A 241 -9.53 5.76 0.46
N GLY A 242 -9.15 6.45 -0.62
CA GLY A 242 -10.07 7.03 -1.60
C GLY A 242 -10.96 8.15 -1.07
N GLN A 243 -10.77 8.55 0.20
CA GLN A 243 -11.56 9.55 0.89
C GLN A 243 -10.83 10.89 0.93
N THR A 244 -11.59 11.97 0.74
CA THR A 244 -11.11 13.31 1.08
C THR A 244 -10.92 13.39 2.60
N PRO A 245 -9.76 13.86 3.08
CA PRO A 245 -9.51 13.99 4.50
C PRO A 245 -10.56 14.87 5.18
N CYS A 246 -11.21 14.33 6.22
CA CYS A 246 -12.34 14.97 6.88
C CYS A 246 -12.33 14.76 8.40
N LEU A 247 -13.09 15.59 9.11
CA LEU A 247 -13.27 15.45 10.54
C LEU A 247 -14.20 14.24 10.83
N PRO A 248 -13.88 13.40 11.83
CA PRO A 248 -14.75 12.30 12.25
C PRO A 248 -16.18 12.76 12.53
N GLN A 249 -17.18 11.91 12.23
CA GLN A 249 -18.60 12.25 12.46
C GLN A 249 -18.91 12.47 13.95
N ASP A 250 -18.17 11.84 14.86
CA ASP A 250 -18.28 12.02 16.30
C ASP A 250 -17.50 13.25 16.83
N SER A 251 -16.89 14.04 15.95
CA SER A 251 -16.23 15.29 16.29
C SER A 251 -17.24 16.35 16.70
N PRO A 252 -17.02 17.10 17.81
CA PRO A 252 -17.86 18.25 18.15
C PRO A 252 -17.81 19.38 17.12
N PHE A 253 -16.86 19.33 16.18
CA PHE A 253 -16.70 20.31 15.10
C PHE A 253 -17.38 19.89 13.79
N HIS A 254 -17.86 18.65 13.67
CA HIS A 254 -18.34 18.10 12.38
C HIS A 254 -19.47 18.92 11.76
N ASN A 255 -20.37 19.46 12.59
CA ASN A 255 -21.53 20.25 12.16
C ASN A 255 -21.29 21.76 12.17
N ILE A 256 -20.08 22.22 12.50
CA ILE A 256 -19.73 23.64 12.51
C ILE A 256 -19.19 23.97 11.11
N PRO A 257 -19.83 24.86 10.33
CA PRO A 257 -19.30 25.25 9.03
C PRO A 257 -17.97 26.00 9.21
N ASN A 258 -16.92 25.54 8.53
CA ASN A 258 -15.58 26.16 8.54
C ASN A 258 -15.08 26.54 9.96
N PRO A 259 -14.90 25.56 10.86
CA PRO A 259 -14.49 25.83 12.22
C PRO A 259 -13.10 26.49 12.23
N GLN A 260 -12.99 27.65 12.89
CA GLN A 260 -11.76 28.43 12.93
C GLN A 260 -10.62 27.57 13.50
N ASN A 261 -9.44 27.55 12.86
CA ASN A 261 -8.24 26.87 13.38
C ASN A 261 -8.44 25.37 13.71
N VAL A 262 -9.43 24.71 13.11
CA VAL A 262 -9.64 23.26 13.23
C VAL A 262 -9.46 22.61 11.87
N THR A 263 -8.62 21.59 11.81
CA THR A 263 -8.36 20.90 10.55
C THR A 263 -7.97 19.44 10.74
N HIS A 264 -8.15 18.65 9.69
CA HIS A 264 -7.48 17.37 9.59
C HIS A 264 -6.09 17.56 8.98
N ILE A 265 -5.09 16.84 9.48
CA ILE A 265 -3.68 17.06 9.11
C ILE A 265 -3.43 17.04 7.59
N PHE A 266 -4.21 16.25 6.86
CA PHE A 266 -4.07 16.12 5.40
C PHE A 266 -5.08 16.93 4.57
N SER A 267 -5.90 17.78 5.19
CA SER A 267 -6.87 18.63 4.46
C SER A 267 -6.23 19.87 3.82
N HIS A 268 -5.06 20.33 4.29
CA HIS A 268 -4.39 21.54 3.81
C HIS A 268 -3.06 21.29 3.08
N LEU A 269 -2.82 20.08 2.58
CA LEU A 269 -1.57 19.81 1.86
C LEU A 269 -1.44 20.52 0.51
N ASN A 270 -2.46 21.27 0.09
CA ASN A 270 -2.34 22.22 -1.01
C ASN A 270 -2.12 23.64 -0.45
N LEU A 271 -0.95 24.20 -0.80
CA LEU A 271 -0.52 25.62 -0.69
C LEU A 271 0.47 25.92 0.47
N ASP A 272 1.76 25.81 0.16
CA ASP A 272 2.88 26.65 0.63
C ASP A 272 3.19 26.77 2.13
N SER A 273 2.44 26.12 3.03
CA SER A 273 2.65 26.26 4.48
C SER A 273 3.50 25.12 5.04
N SER A 274 4.75 25.43 5.39
CA SER A 274 5.67 24.58 6.15
C SER A 274 5.23 24.34 7.61
N THR A 275 4.02 24.74 7.97
CA THR A 275 3.54 24.84 9.35
C THR A 275 2.28 24.01 9.58
N ILE A 276 2.25 23.28 10.69
CA ILE A 276 1.08 22.48 11.11
C ILE A 276 -0.11 23.37 11.48
N LEU A 277 0.17 24.59 11.96
CA LEU A 277 -0.86 25.54 12.34
C LEU A 277 -1.44 26.23 11.12
N ALA A 278 -2.75 26.49 11.17
CA ALA A 278 -3.41 27.31 10.17
C ALA A 278 -2.73 28.69 10.09
N PRO A 279 -2.56 29.29 8.89
CA PRO A 279 -1.96 30.61 8.74
C PRO A 279 -2.58 31.68 9.62
N SER A 280 -3.89 31.60 9.91
CA SER A 280 -4.60 32.46 10.86
C SER A 280 -4.03 32.43 12.28
N VAL A 281 -3.60 31.26 12.76
CA VAL A 281 -2.98 31.10 14.10
C VAL A 281 -1.59 31.73 14.13
N LEU A 282 -0.85 31.65 13.03
CA LEU A 282 0.51 32.17 12.92
C LEU A 282 0.55 33.68 12.62
N ALA A 283 -0.40 34.16 11.82
CA ALA A 283 -0.53 35.55 11.40
C ALA A 283 -1.23 36.44 12.45
N SER A 284 -1.84 35.85 13.49
CA SER A 284 -2.37 36.63 14.62
C SER A 284 -1.20 37.26 15.39
N THR A 285 -0.86 38.48 14.98
CA THR A 285 0.06 39.42 15.62
C THR A 285 -0.52 40.05 16.89
N SER A 286 -1.80 39.76 17.18
CA SER A 286 -2.59 40.39 18.24
C SER A 286 -2.21 39.90 19.64
N PHE A 287 -1.47 38.79 19.75
CA PHE A 287 -1.22 38.18 21.04
C PHE A 287 0.21 37.67 21.23
N ASP A 288 0.92 38.35 22.13
CA ASP A 288 2.25 38.02 22.66
C ASP A 288 2.21 36.84 23.65
N HIS A 289 1.34 35.85 23.41
CA HIS A 289 1.10 34.73 24.33
C HIS A 289 1.60 33.38 23.78
N PRO A 290 1.99 32.45 24.68
CA PRO A 290 2.36 31.09 24.29
C PRO A 290 1.25 30.38 23.51
N LYS A 291 1.56 29.85 22.31
CA LYS A 291 0.60 29.12 21.46
C LYS A 291 0.44 27.67 21.94
N ILE A 292 -0.81 27.20 22.01
CA ILE A 292 -1.22 25.89 22.51
C ILE A 292 -2.04 25.15 21.46
N LEU A 293 -1.65 23.91 21.14
CA LEU A 293 -2.33 23.09 20.14
C LEU A 293 -2.95 21.83 20.77
N ALA A 294 -4.18 21.48 20.37
CA ALA A 294 -4.74 20.15 20.60
C ALA A 294 -4.51 19.24 19.39
N ILE A 295 -3.97 18.05 19.61
CA ILE A 295 -3.84 17.00 18.59
C ILE A 295 -4.72 15.82 19.00
N ILE A 296 -5.65 15.44 18.13
CA ILE A 296 -6.59 14.34 18.38
C ILE A 296 -6.14 13.13 17.55
N GLY A 297 -5.71 12.07 18.22
CA GLY A 297 -5.25 10.85 17.57
C GLY A 297 -4.18 10.09 18.37
N GLY A 298 -4.19 8.77 18.27
CA GLY A 298 -3.26 7.88 18.98
C GLY A 298 -2.29 7.09 18.09
N GLY A 299 -2.10 7.52 16.84
CA GLY A 299 -1.23 6.87 15.86
C GLY A 299 0.17 7.48 15.79
N LEU A 300 1.01 6.95 14.90
CA LEU A 300 2.34 7.49 14.65
C LEU A 300 2.29 8.95 14.19
N THR A 301 1.36 9.26 13.28
CA THR A 301 1.18 10.61 12.73
C THR A 301 0.91 11.64 13.83
N SER A 302 0.13 11.31 14.86
CA SER A 302 -0.11 12.27 15.95
C SER A 302 1.14 12.52 16.81
N ALA A 303 2.00 11.51 16.99
CA ALA A 303 3.29 11.67 17.65
C ALA A 303 4.28 12.50 16.83
N GLN A 304 4.30 12.32 15.50
CA GLN A 304 5.12 13.10 14.56
C GLN A 304 4.72 14.57 14.57
N ILE A 305 3.41 14.85 14.51
CA ILE A 305 2.90 16.22 14.60
C ILE A 305 3.25 16.83 15.96
N ALA A 306 3.17 16.09 17.06
CA ALA A 306 3.52 16.61 18.38
C ALA A 306 5.01 17.01 18.48
N GLU A 307 5.91 16.22 17.88
CA GLU A 307 7.34 16.56 17.77
C GLU A 307 7.54 17.80 16.89
N LEU A 308 6.98 17.80 15.69
CA LEU A 308 7.13 18.90 14.73
C LEU A 308 6.57 20.21 15.30
N ALA A 309 5.38 20.20 15.90
CA ALA A 309 4.80 21.36 16.56
C ALA A 309 5.69 21.86 17.72
N SER A 310 6.24 20.96 18.53
CA SER A 310 7.16 21.32 19.60
C SER A 310 8.49 21.90 19.10
N SER A 311 8.92 21.52 17.89
CA SER A 311 10.11 22.08 17.23
C SER A 311 9.87 23.44 16.57
N GLN A 312 8.63 23.72 16.18
CA GLN A 312 8.19 24.99 15.57
C GLN A 312 7.90 26.10 16.62
N GLY A 313 8.25 25.88 17.89
CA GLY A 313 8.14 26.90 18.95
C GLY A 313 6.76 26.97 19.62
N LEU A 314 5.85 26.03 19.36
CA LEU A 314 4.61 25.96 20.15
C LEU A 314 4.94 25.64 21.61
N SER A 315 4.31 26.40 22.51
CA SER A 315 4.64 26.36 23.93
C SER A 315 4.09 25.11 24.61
N LYS A 316 2.93 24.62 24.14
CA LYS A 316 2.31 23.42 24.68
C LYS A 316 1.46 22.67 23.66
N VAL A 317 1.52 21.35 23.72
CA VAL A 317 0.69 20.46 22.90
C VAL A 317 -0.11 19.52 23.81
N HIS A 318 -1.42 19.49 23.62
CA HIS A 318 -2.32 18.51 24.24
C HIS A 318 -2.58 17.37 23.26
N LEU A 319 -1.93 16.22 23.48
CA LEU A 319 -2.15 15.01 22.69
C LEU A 319 -3.27 14.19 23.32
N ILE A 320 -4.41 14.07 22.65
CA ILE A 320 -5.64 13.48 23.19
C ILE A 320 -5.91 12.14 22.49
N LEU A 321 -6.01 11.07 23.28
CA LEU A 321 -6.19 9.70 22.80
C LEU A 321 -7.40 9.05 23.49
N ARG A 322 -8.32 8.51 22.69
CA ARG A 322 -9.49 7.75 23.19
C ARG A 322 -9.13 6.39 23.82
N SER A 323 -7.87 6.00 23.79
CA SER A 323 -7.33 4.70 24.22
C SER A 323 -5.91 4.90 24.79
N PRO A 324 -5.27 3.88 25.37
CA PRO A 324 -3.91 4.05 25.88
C PRO A 324 -2.94 4.22 24.70
N LEU A 325 -1.80 4.85 24.97
CA LEU A 325 -0.69 5.04 24.06
C LEU A 325 0.01 3.69 23.83
N LYS A 326 -0.39 3.03 22.74
CA LYS A 326 0.16 1.74 22.32
C LYS A 326 1.51 1.95 21.64
N THR A 327 2.47 1.10 21.97
CA THR A 327 3.78 1.06 21.31
C THR A 327 3.93 -0.23 20.51
N LYS A 328 4.08 -0.11 19.18
CA LYS A 328 4.29 -1.24 18.26
C LYS A 328 5.37 -0.88 17.24
N HIS A 329 6.17 -1.84 16.78
CA HIS A 329 7.12 -1.57 15.70
C HIS A 329 6.44 -1.38 14.35
N PHE A 330 5.40 -2.16 14.08
CA PHE A 330 4.66 -2.18 12.82
C PHE A 330 3.18 -1.90 13.06
N ASP A 331 2.43 -1.57 12.01
CA ASP A 331 0.99 -1.30 12.09
C ASP A 331 0.15 -2.57 12.26
N VAL A 332 0.75 -3.72 11.98
CA VAL A 332 0.17 -5.06 12.14
C VAL A 332 1.08 -5.86 13.08
N ASP A 333 0.49 -6.74 13.87
CA ASP A 333 1.25 -7.61 14.78
C ASP A 333 2.23 -8.53 14.02
N LEU A 334 3.35 -8.87 14.66
CA LEU A 334 4.45 -9.63 14.04
C LEU A 334 4.05 -11.01 13.51
N CYS A 335 2.99 -11.62 14.05
CA CYS A 335 2.46 -12.89 13.54
C CYS A 335 1.93 -12.78 12.09
N TRP A 336 1.68 -11.57 11.59
CA TRP A 336 1.27 -11.30 10.21
C TRP A 336 2.42 -10.88 9.29
N LEU A 337 3.58 -10.51 9.82
CA LEU A 337 4.69 -9.93 9.06
C LEU A 337 5.97 -10.77 9.06
N ALA A 338 6.11 -11.68 10.02
CA ALA A 338 7.36 -12.39 10.27
C ALA A 338 7.17 -13.91 10.28
N LYS A 339 7.81 -14.64 11.20
CA LYS A 339 7.93 -16.11 11.21
C LYS A 339 6.60 -16.87 11.05
N TYR A 340 5.53 -16.38 11.68
CA TYR A 340 4.21 -17.03 11.65
C TYR A 340 3.25 -16.42 10.61
N LYS A 341 3.75 -15.56 9.71
CA LYS A 341 2.96 -14.93 8.66
C LYS A 341 2.17 -15.97 7.84
N ASN A 342 2.84 -17.05 7.42
CA ASN A 342 2.20 -18.10 6.61
C ASN A 342 1.00 -18.72 7.34
N GLU A 343 1.10 -18.94 8.65
CA GLU A 343 0.01 -19.51 9.45
C GLU A 343 -1.17 -18.53 9.55
N SER A 344 -0.89 -17.27 9.88
CA SER A 344 -1.91 -16.22 10.00
C SER A 344 -2.61 -15.95 8.66
N MET A 345 -1.84 -15.84 7.58
CA MET A 345 -2.38 -15.64 6.23
C MET A 345 -3.15 -16.87 5.74
N SER A 346 -2.71 -18.10 6.07
CA SER A 346 -3.46 -19.32 5.75
C SER A 346 -4.83 -19.33 6.44
N ARG A 347 -4.92 -18.91 7.71
CA ARG A 347 -6.21 -18.74 8.40
C ARG A 347 -7.08 -17.69 7.73
N PHE A 348 -6.50 -16.53 7.40
CA PHE A 348 -7.21 -15.43 6.75
C PHE A 348 -7.81 -15.84 5.39
N TRP A 349 -7.06 -16.56 4.56
CA TRP A 349 -7.58 -17.00 3.26
C TRP A 349 -8.58 -18.15 3.34
N LYS A 350 -8.45 -19.01 4.35
CA LYS A 350 -9.40 -20.11 4.63
C LYS A 350 -10.70 -19.68 5.29
N ALA A 351 -10.82 -18.44 5.74
CA ALA A 351 -12.07 -17.90 6.24
C ALA A 351 -13.17 -18.05 5.18
N ASP A 352 -14.34 -18.55 5.58
CA ASP A 352 -15.45 -18.78 4.64
C ASP A 352 -16.17 -17.48 4.29
N GLU A 353 -16.21 -16.52 5.23
CA GLU A 353 -16.96 -15.27 5.11
C GLU A 353 -16.06 -14.03 5.15
N ASP A 354 -16.47 -12.98 4.42
CA ASP A 354 -15.76 -11.70 4.41
C ASP A 354 -15.87 -10.94 5.74
N ARG A 355 -16.94 -11.19 6.52
CA ARG A 355 -17.06 -10.69 7.89
C ARG A 355 -15.90 -11.19 8.77
N GLU A 356 -15.59 -12.48 8.71
CA GLU A 356 -14.50 -13.07 9.48
C GLU A 356 -13.15 -12.45 9.09
N ARG A 357 -12.91 -12.29 7.78
CA ARG A 357 -11.70 -11.61 7.27
C ARG A 357 -11.57 -10.19 7.80
N TRP A 358 -12.66 -9.42 7.78
CA TRP A 358 -12.67 -8.06 8.31
C TRP A 358 -12.38 -8.00 9.81
N GLU A 359 -12.92 -8.92 10.60
CA GLU A 359 -12.65 -9.01 12.04
C GLU A 359 -11.19 -9.34 12.32
N MET A 360 -10.62 -10.32 11.61
CA MET A 360 -9.19 -10.66 11.70
C MET A 360 -8.31 -9.43 11.39
N MET A 361 -8.65 -8.65 10.36
CA MET A 361 -7.91 -7.43 10.00
C MET A 361 -8.01 -6.34 11.09
N ARG A 362 -9.22 -6.11 11.61
CA ARG A 362 -9.45 -5.13 12.67
C ARG A 362 -8.62 -5.46 13.90
N ASP A 363 -8.63 -6.72 14.30
CA ASP A 363 -7.95 -7.20 15.50
C ASP A 363 -6.42 -7.18 15.32
N ALA A 364 -5.93 -7.61 14.15
CA ALA A 364 -4.50 -7.61 13.80
C ALA A 364 -3.85 -6.22 13.80
N ARG A 365 -4.59 -5.17 13.38
CA ARG A 365 -4.11 -3.78 13.43
C ARG A 365 -4.23 -3.22 14.85
N GLY A 366 -5.38 -3.40 15.50
CA GLY A 366 -5.58 -3.00 16.88
C GLY A 366 -5.57 -1.48 17.12
N GLY A 367 -5.83 -0.68 16.07
CA GLY A 367 -5.89 0.78 16.10
C GLY A 367 -4.54 1.50 16.00
N GLY A 368 -4.54 2.80 16.29
CA GLY A 368 -3.33 3.63 16.24
C GLY A 368 -2.25 3.16 17.22
N SER A 369 -1.00 3.20 16.78
CA SER A 369 0.17 2.92 17.60
C SER A 369 1.35 3.79 17.20
N VAL A 370 2.21 4.07 18.18
CA VAL A 370 3.47 4.81 18.00
C VAL A 370 4.63 3.82 18.02
N ASN A 371 5.68 4.05 17.24
CA ASN A 371 6.87 3.20 17.31
C ASN A 371 7.72 3.51 18.57
N PRO A 372 8.66 2.63 18.97
CA PRO A 372 9.45 2.88 20.18
C PRO A 372 10.28 4.17 20.13
N GLU A 373 10.75 4.57 18.95
CA GLU A 373 11.47 5.83 18.77
C GLU A 373 10.61 7.04 19.14
N TYR A 374 9.46 7.20 18.51
CA TYR A 374 8.55 8.31 18.81
C TYR A 374 7.94 8.20 20.21
N ARG A 375 7.90 7.00 20.81
CA ARG A 375 7.56 6.86 22.23
C ARG A 375 8.59 7.53 23.14
N GLU A 376 9.88 7.39 22.85
CA GLU A 376 10.94 8.07 23.61
C GLU A 376 10.97 9.58 23.35
N VAL A 377 10.69 10.01 22.12
CA VAL A 377 10.49 11.43 21.78
C VAL A 377 9.36 12.01 22.63
N LEU A 378 8.17 11.40 22.61
CA LEU A 378 7.02 11.86 23.40
C LEU A 378 7.33 11.89 24.90
N LYS A 379 8.02 10.87 25.45
CA LYS A 379 8.44 10.88 26.86
C LYS A 379 9.34 12.07 27.21
N THR A 380 10.25 12.42 26.29
CA THR A 380 11.15 13.56 26.48
C THR A 380 10.37 14.87 26.45
N LEU A 381 9.49 15.05 25.47
CA LEU A 381 8.62 16.23 25.38
C LEU A 381 7.68 16.38 26.58
N VAL A 382 7.18 15.27 27.13
CA VAL A 382 6.37 15.26 28.36
C VAL A 382 7.20 15.68 29.57
N ARG A 383 8.44 15.17 29.71
CA ARG A 383 9.35 15.53 30.80
C ARG A 383 9.70 17.02 30.77
N GLU A 384 9.84 17.58 29.59
CA GLU A 384 10.12 19.00 29.36
C GLU A 384 8.86 19.89 29.51
N GLY A 385 7.68 19.30 29.74
CA GLY A 385 6.41 20.04 29.88
C GLY A 385 5.83 20.57 28.57
N ARG A 386 6.45 20.27 27.42
CA ARG A 386 6.01 20.70 26.09
C ARG A 386 4.79 19.94 25.59
N VAL A 387 4.65 18.66 25.98
CA VAL A 387 3.50 17.81 25.60
C VAL A 387 2.78 17.33 26.85
N LYS A 388 1.45 17.41 26.87
CA LYS A 388 0.59 16.68 27.82
C LYS A 388 -0.19 15.61 27.07
N VAL A 389 0.00 14.35 27.47
CA VAL A 389 -0.72 13.20 26.90
C VAL A 389 -1.95 12.91 27.75
N TRP A 390 -3.13 12.90 27.12
CA TRP A 390 -4.41 12.54 27.72
C TRP A 390 -4.83 11.17 27.16
N GLU A 391 -4.50 10.11 27.90
CA GLU A 391 -4.94 8.75 27.57
C GLU A 391 -6.38 8.52 28.04
N TRP A 392 -7.11 7.66 27.33
CA TRP A 392 -8.51 7.33 27.65
C TRP A 392 -9.45 8.55 27.67
N THR A 393 -9.14 9.58 26.88
CA THR A 393 -9.85 10.85 26.88
C THR A 393 -10.49 11.12 25.51
N LYS A 394 -11.72 11.62 25.52
CA LYS A 394 -12.44 12.06 24.31
C LYS A 394 -12.80 13.53 24.42
N VAL A 395 -12.89 14.22 23.28
CA VAL A 395 -13.45 15.57 23.20
C VAL A 395 -14.96 15.44 23.03
N LYS A 396 -15.74 15.93 23.99
CA LYS A 396 -17.21 15.86 23.97
C LYS A 396 -17.86 17.15 23.50
N GLY A 397 -17.24 18.27 23.82
CA GLY A 397 -17.73 19.61 23.49
C GLY A 397 -16.58 20.51 23.10
N ALA A 398 -16.89 21.53 22.31
CA ALA A 398 -15.97 22.60 21.99
C ALA A 398 -16.78 23.90 21.85
N ARG A 399 -16.29 24.97 22.48
CA ARG A 399 -16.86 26.32 22.34
C ARG A 399 -15.78 27.32 21.95
N TRP A 400 -16.07 28.14 20.96
CA TRP A 400 -15.18 29.23 20.55
C TRP A 400 -15.35 30.41 21.51
N ASP A 401 -14.25 31.00 21.92
CA ASP A 401 -14.18 32.19 22.77
C ASP A 401 -13.66 33.35 21.91
N ASP A 402 -14.57 34.24 21.47
CA ASP A 402 -14.23 35.36 20.58
C ASP A 402 -13.31 36.39 21.23
N GLU A 403 -13.33 36.52 22.56
CA GLU A 403 -12.47 37.46 23.28
C GLU A 403 -11.01 36.97 23.34
N GLN A 404 -10.84 35.65 23.48
CA GLN A 404 -9.53 35.01 23.58
C GLN A 404 -9.02 34.46 22.25
N GLU A 405 -9.84 34.46 21.20
CA GLU A 405 -9.59 33.79 19.92
C GLU A 405 -9.16 32.33 20.06
N ARG A 406 -9.80 31.60 20.99
CA ARG A 406 -9.42 30.23 21.37
C ARG A 406 -10.61 29.29 21.48
N TRP A 407 -10.34 28.01 21.24
CA TRP A 407 -11.26 26.93 21.55
C TRP A 407 -11.14 26.50 23.00
N ARG A 408 -12.25 26.49 23.72
CA ARG A 408 -12.37 25.77 24.97
C ARG A 408 -12.93 24.37 24.72
N LEU A 409 -12.09 23.37 24.92
CA LEU A 409 -12.42 21.96 24.73
C LEU A 409 -12.90 21.35 26.04
N GLU A 410 -13.99 20.59 25.97
CA GLU A 410 -14.50 19.75 27.05
C GLU A 410 -14.03 18.32 26.83
N LEU A 411 -13.13 17.87 27.69
CA LEU A 411 -12.51 16.57 27.67
C LEU A 411 -13.16 15.68 28.72
N THR A 412 -13.45 14.43 28.35
CA THR A 412 -14.03 13.45 29.26
C THR A 412 -13.20 12.18 29.25
N ASP A 413 -12.83 11.69 30.43
CA ASP A 413 -12.07 10.46 30.61
C ASP A 413 -12.98 9.24 30.83
N THR A 414 -12.41 8.09 31.23
CA THR A 414 -13.20 6.88 31.55
C THR A 414 -14.00 6.94 32.84
N THR A 415 -13.74 7.92 33.71
CA THR A 415 -14.51 8.14 34.94
C THR A 415 -15.65 9.13 34.74
N GLU A 416 -15.83 9.63 33.51
CA GLU A 416 -16.74 10.72 33.14
C GLU A 416 -16.39 12.05 33.84
N GLU A 417 -15.15 12.21 34.32
CA GLU A 417 -14.66 13.48 34.84
C GLU A 417 -14.47 14.46 33.68
N VAL A 418 -14.98 15.68 33.83
CA VAL A 418 -14.90 16.73 32.81
C VAL A 418 -13.71 17.63 33.09
N HIS A 419 -12.78 17.68 32.14
CA HIS A 419 -11.68 18.64 32.14
C HIS A 419 -11.90 19.68 31.04
N GLN A 420 -11.50 20.93 31.31
CA GLN A 420 -11.54 22.00 30.31
C GLN A 420 -10.12 22.42 29.93
N VAL A 421 -9.89 22.61 28.63
CA VAL A 421 -8.60 23.04 28.10
C VAL A 421 -8.83 24.08 27.00
N ASP A 422 -8.20 25.24 27.15
CA ASP A 422 -8.21 26.28 26.12
C ASP A 422 -7.05 26.05 25.15
N VAL A 423 -7.30 26.13 23.83
CA VAL A 423 -6.31 25.91 22.77
C VAL A 423 -6.51 26.86 21.59
N ASP A 424 -5.43 27.20 20.89
CA ASP A 424 -5.45 28.11 19.73
C ASP A 424 -5.84 27.39 18.44
N GLY A 425 -5.64 26.07 18.39
CA GLY A 425 -5.98 25.25 17.24
C GLY A 425 -6.17 23.78 17.59
N VAL A 426 -6.86 23.07 16.70
CA VAL A 426 -7.15 21.65 16.83
C VAL A 426 -6.78 20.93 15.54
N VAL A 427 -5.90 19.93 15.66
CA VAL A 427 -5.48 19.09 14.54
C VAL A 427 -5.98 17.67 14.75
N TYR A 428 -6.77 17.18 13.79
CA TYR A 428 -7.18 15.79 13.72
C TYR A 428 -6.12 14.97 12.96
N ALA A 429 -5.50 14.04 13.67
CA ALA A 429 -4.59 13.02 13.14
C ALA A 429 -5.27 11.65 13.21
N THR A 430 -6.56 11.62 12.87
CA THR A 430 -7.42 10.44 12.89
C THR A 430 -7.44 9.85 11.48
N SER A 431 -6.61 8.83 11.24
CA SER A 431 -6.62 8.11 9.96
C SER A 431 -8.06 7.78 9.53
N GLU A 432 -8.45 8.04 8.29
CA GLU A 432 -9.84 7.78 7.89
C GLU A 432 -10.15 6.27 7.86
N ALA A 433 -11.37 5.88 8.21
CA ALA A 433 -11.83 4.51 8.01
C ALA A 433 -12.16 4.33 6.52
N ALA A 434 -11.55 3.35 5.85
CA ALA A 434 -11.83 3.13 4.44
C ALA A 434 -13.27 2.65 4.25
N ASP A 435 -14.01 3.35 3.41
CA ASP A 435 -15.37 3.00 3.04
C ASP A 435 -15.61 3.29 1.56
N ILE A 436 -15.75 2.24 0.75
CA ILE A 436 -15.97 2.34 -0.69
C ILE A 436 -17.22 3.15 -1.04
N ARG A 437 -18.23 3.21 -0.16
CA ARG A 437 -19.47 3.98 -0.35
C ARG A 437 -19.24 5.49 -0.35
N THR A 438 -18.17 5.92 0.27
CA THR A 438 -17.79 7.34 0.37
C THR A 438 -16.84 7.77 -0.74
N VAL A 439 -16.35 6.84 -1.56
CA VAL A 439 -15.45 7.12 -2.67
C VAL A 439 -16.31 7.58 -3.86
N ASN A 440 -16.25 8.87 -4.19
CA ASN A 440 -17.10 9.47 -5.22
C ASN A 440 -16.94 8.81 -6.60
N VAL A 441 -15.70 8.43 -6.95
CA VAL A 441 -15.33 7.87 -8.25
C VAL A 441 -16.11 6.61 -8.63
N VAL A 442 -16.50 5.80 -7.64
CA VAL A 442 -17.16 4.50 -7.86
C VAL A 442 -18.67 4.55 -7.67
N ARG A 443 -19.26 5.73 -7.41
CA ARG A 443 -20.69 5.85 -7.13
C ARG A 443 -21.56 5.25 -8.24
N SER A 444 -21.26 5.59 -9.50
CA SER A 444 -21.99 5.07 -10.66
C SER A 444 -21.88 3.55 -10.79
N ILE A 445 -20.67 2.97 -10.62
CA ILE A 445 -20.49 1.52 -10.63
C ILE A 445 -21.18 0.83 -9.45
N LEU A 446 -21.20 1.45 -8.26
CA LEU A 446 -21.93 0.90 -7.10
C LEU A 446 -23.45 0.86 -7.35
N GLU A 447 -23.99 1.85 -8.07
CA GLU A 447 -25.41 1.94 -8.41
C GLU A 447 -25.80 0.93 -9.50
N GLU A 448 -25.01 0.83 -10.57
CA GLU A 448 -25.29 -0.05 -11.71
C GLU A 448 -24.91 -1.51 -11.43
N HIS A 449 -23.86 -1.72 -10.65
CA HIS A 449 -23.28 -3.03 -10.36
C HIS A 449 -22.98 -3.19 -8.86
N PRO A 450 -24.02 -3.33 -8.03
CA PRO A 450 -23.87 -3.45 -6.59
C PRO A 450 -22.95 -4.61 -6.20
N ILE A 451 -22.16 -4.38 -5.16
CA ILE A 451 -21.29 -5.37 -4.55
C ILE A 451 -21.56 -5.43 -3.04
N GLU A 452 -21.37 -6.60 -2.43
CA GLU A 452 -21.41 -6.72 -0.97
C GLU A 452 -20.28 -5.90 -0.33
N ILE A 453 -20.57 -5.25 0.80
CA ILE A 453 -19.63 -4.38 1.50
C ILE A 453 -19.56 -4.77 2.97
N VAL A 454 -18.38 -5.19 3.43
CA VAL A 454 -18.13 -5.56 4.82
C VAL A 454 -17.20 -4.55 5.46
N GLY A 455 -17.70 -3.84 6.47
CA GLY A 455 -16.91 -2.89 7.25
C GLY A 455 -16.29 -1.77 6.43
N GLY A 456 -16.97 -1.37 5.34
CA GLY A 456 -16.53 -0.36 4.38
C GLY A 456 -15.72 -0.91 3.20
N LEU A 457 -15.33 -2.18 3.21
CA LEU A 457 -14.51 -2.78 2.15
C LEU A 457 -15.39 -3.57 1.15
N PRO A 458 -15.16 -3.44 -0.17
CA PRO A 458 -15.88 -4.20 -1.18
C PRO A 458 -15.47 -5.68 -1.18
N CYS A 459 -16.43 -6.58 -1.32
CA CYS A 459 -16.22 -8.03 -1.36
C CYS A 459 -15.79 -8.48 -2.77
N LEU A 460 -14.56 -8.13 -3.15
CA LEU A 460 -13.98 -8.36 -4.49
C LEU A 460 -13.82 -9.86 -4.79
N THR A 461 -13.54 -10.19 -6.06
CA THR A 461 -13.02 -11.51 -6.44
C THR A 461 -11.64 -11.79 -5.81
N ASN A 462 -11.14 -13.02 -5.93
CA ASN A 462 -9.81 -13.40 -5.40
C ASN A 462 -8.67 -12.60 -6.05
N GLU A 463 -8.89 -12.13 -7.28
CA GLU A 463 -7.94 -11.37 -8.09
C GLU A 463 -8.10 -9.85 -7.93
N LEU A 464 -8.86 -9.40 -6.92
CA LEU A 464 -9.16 -7.99 -6.65
C LEU A 464 -10.05 -7.29 -7.69
N MET A 465 -10.69 -8.06 -8.58
CA MET A 465 -11.67 -7.55 -9.55
C MET A 465 -13.04 -7.36 -8.91
N TRP A 466 -13.82 -6.37 -9.37
CA TRP A 466 -15.12 -5.97 -8.82
C TRP A 466 -16.11 -7.13 -8.79
N ASN A 467 -16.27 -7.81 -9.91
CA ASN A 467 -16.94 -9.11 -10.05
C ASN A 467 -16.34 -9.81 -11.29
N GLU A 468 -16.85 -10.97 -11.72
CA GLU A 468 -16.30 -11.70 -12.88
C GLU A 468 -16.52 -11.01 -14.24
N ASP A 469 -17.48 -10.09 -14.33
CA ASP A 469 -17.91 -9.46 -15.59
C ASP A 469 -17.35 -8.05 -15.78
N ILE A 470 -16.92 -7.40 -14.70
CA ILE A 470 -16.48 -6.00 -14.68
C ILE A 470 -14.99 -5.94 -14.35
N PRO A 471 -14.13 -5.62 -15.33
CA PRO A 471 -12.68 -5.55 -15.16
C PRO A 471 -12.23 -4.24 -14.45
N LEU A 472 -12.89 -3.93 -13.32
CA LEU A 472 -12.49 -2.89 -12.37
C LEU A 472 -11.77 -3.56 -11.20
N PHE A 473 -10.51 -3.23 -10.99
CA PHE A 473 -9.70 -3.78 -9.90
C PHE A 473 -9.54 -2.78 -8.76
N VAL A 474 -9.44 -3.26 -7.52
CA VAL A 474 -9.25 -2.40 -6.34
C VAL A 474 -8.13 -2.94 -5.46
N THR A 475 -7.08 -2.15 -5.23
CA THR A 475 -5.90 -2.56 -4.47
C THR A 475 -5.64 -1.65 -3.26
N GLY A 476 -4.65 -2.02 -2.45
CA GLY A 476 -4.30 -1.29 -1.22
C GLY A 476 -5.35 -1.48 -0.13
N LYS A 477 -5.68 -0.39 0.59
CA LYS A 477 -6.55 -0.44 1.77
C LYS A 477 -7.96 -0.97 1.46
N LEU A 478 -8.53 -0.60 0.32
CA LEU A 478 -9.86 -1.06 -0.10
C LEU A 478 -9.85 -2.53 -0.58
N GLY A 479 -8.72 -3.06 -1.05
CA GLY A 479 -8.54 -4.48 -1.39
C GLY A 479 -8.27 -5.40 -0.19
N GLY A 480 -8.45 -4.90 1.04
CA GLY A 480 -8.01 -5.56 2.25
C GLY A 480 -8.63 -6.92 2.54
N LEU A 481 -9.88 -7.16 2.14
CA LEU A 481 -10.58 -8.44 2.33
C LEU A 481 -9.94 -9.61 1.56
N ARG A 482 -9.02 -9.35 0.63
CA ARG A 482 -8.24 -10.36 -0.09
C ARG A 482 -6.75 -10.32 0.25
N LEU A 483 -6.24 -9.12 0.48
CA LEU A 483 -4.81 -8.87 0.74
C LEU A 483 -4.39 -9.07 2.20
N GLY A 484 -5.33 -9.02 3.14
CA GLY A 484 -5.07 -9.19 4.57
C GLY A 484 -4.72 -7.89 5.30
N PRO A 485 -4.31 -7.99 6.58
CA PRO A 485 -4.23 -6.81 7.47
C PRO A 485 -3.18 -5.76 7.07
N ALA A 486 -2.17 -6.16 6.30
CA ALA A 486 -1.10 -5.30 5.78
C ALA A 486 -1.42 -4.65 4.43
N ALA A 487 -2.61 -4.89 3.86
CA ALA A 487 -3.07 -4.29 2.60
C ALA A 487 -2.88 -2.76 2.51
N PRO A 488 -3.11 -1.97 3.58
CA PRO A 488 -2.91 -0.51 3.54
C PRO A 488 -1.43 -0.07 3.51
N ASN A 489 -0.48 -0.99 3.64
CA ASN A 489 0.95 -0.74 3.75
C ASN A 489 1.69 -1.15 2.45
N LEU A 490 2.99 -0.87 2.37
CA LEU A 490 3.82 -1.20 1.20
C LEU A 490 3.87 -2.71 0.88
N GLU A 491 3.68 -3.57 1.87
CA GLU A 491 3.56 -5.02 1.66
C GLU A 491 2.33 -5.39 0.81
N GLY A 492 1.20 -4.73 1.07
CA GLY A 492 -0.04 -4.91 0.32
C GLY A 492 0.07 -4.45 -1.15
N ALA A 493 0.89 -3.44 -1.41
CA ALA A 493 1.10 -2.90 -2.75
C ALA A 493 1.62 -3.96 -3.72
N ARG A 494 2.71 -4.64 -3.36
CA ARG A 494 3.33 -5.68 -4.20
C ARG A 494 2.44 -6.91 -4.36
N LEU A 495 1.79 -7.35 -3.27
CA LEU A 495 0.88 -8.51 -3.33
C LEU A 495 -0.34 -8.23 -4.22
N GLY A 496 -0.93 -7.04 -4.11
CA GLY A 496 -2.05 -6.66 -4.97
C GLY A 496 -1.67 -6.55 -6.44
N ALA A 497 -0.48 -6.03 -6.73
CA ALA A 497 0.04 -5.97 -8.08
C ALA A 497 0.19 -7.37 -8.73
N GLU A 498 0.64 -8.38 -7.97
CA GLU A 498 0.74 -9.75 -8.47
C GLU A 498 -0.62 -10.34 -8.87
N PHE A 499 -1.66 -10.16 -8.05
CA PHE A 499 -2.99 -10.68 -8.34
C PHE A 499 -3.62 -10.00 -9.55
N ILE A 500 -3.53 -8.66 -9.61
CA ILE A 500 -4.07 -7.86 -10.70
C ILE A 500 -3.38 -8.18 -12.02
N SER A 501 -2.04 -8.16 -12.05
CA SER A 501 -1.28 -8.44 -13.28
C SER A 501 -1.58 -9.82 -13.85
N SER A 502 -1.72 -10.84 -12.98
CA SER A 502 -2.07 -12.20 -13.41
C SER A 502 -3.44 -12.26 -14.09
N LYS A 503 -4.45 -11.57 -13.55
CA LYS A 503 -5.80 -11.54 -14.15
C LYS A 503 -5.83 -10.71 -15.44
N ILE A 504 -5.13 -9.57 -15.48
CA ILE A 504 -5.02 -8.73 -16.69
C ILE A 504 -4.33 -9.51 -17.83
N ALA A 505 -3.30 -10.30 -17.56
CA ALA A 505 -2.67 -11.16 -18.56
C ALA A 505 -3.66 -12.19 -19.16
N ILE A 506 -4.58 -12.73 -18.35
CA ILE A 506 -5.64 -13.63 -18.83
C ILE A 506 -6.67 -12.87 -19.68
N LEU A 507 -7.10 -11.68 -19.25
CA LEU A 507 -8.08 -10.86 -19.96
C LEU A 507 -7.54 -10.35 -21.30
N SER A 508 -6.30 -9.88 -21.33
CA SER A 508 -5.63 -9.37 -22.55
C SER A 508 -5.42 -10.42 -23.62
N SER A 509 -5.18 -11.68 -23.23
CA SER A 509 -5.16 -12.83 -24.15
C SER A 509 -6.51 -13.08 -24.86
N GLY A 510 -7.60 -12.52 -24.32
CA GLY A 510 -8.92 -12.49 -24.96
C GLY A 510 -9.07 -11.31 -25.92
N TRP A 511 -8.48 -10.16 -25.61
CA TRP A 511 -8.55 -8.95 -26.46
C TRP A 511 -7.87 -9.14 -27.81
N GLN A 512 -6.69 -9.78 -27.83
CA GLN A 512 -5.95 -10.02 -29.08
C GLN A 512 -6.64 -11.00 -30.04
N ARG A 513 -7.47 -11.91 -29.51
CA ARG A 513 -8.24 -12.88 -30.33
C ARG A 513 -9.44 -12.28 -31.06
N GLY A 514 -9.93 -11.11 -30.64
CA GLY A 514 -10.98 -10.39 -31.36
C GLY A 514 -10.50 -9.59 -32.57
N VAL A 515 -9.17 -9.45 -32.76
CA VAL A 515 -8.57 -8.61 -33.82
C VAL A 515 -7.88 -9.44 -34.91
N LYS A 516 -7.44 -10.67 -34.62
CA LYS A 516 -6.77 -11.54 -35.59
C LYS A 516 -7.72 -12.63 -36.14
N ASP A 517 -8.58 -12.22 -37.06
CA ASP A 517 -9.19 -13.09 -38.09
C ASP A 517 -8.53 -12.81 -39.46
N SER A 518 -7.20 -12.63 -39.45
CA SER A 518 -6.39 -12.65 -40.68
C SER A 518 -5.08 -13.39 -40.43
N ASP A 519 -4.83 -14.35 -41.31
CA ASP A 519 -3.70 -15.29 -41.35
C ASP A 519 -2.34 -14.60 -41.20
N GLU A 520 -1.69 -14.74 -40.04
CA GLU A 520 -0.23 -14.74 -39.95
C GLU A 520 0.23 -15.72 -38.87
N SER A 521 0.98 -16.73 -39.28
CA SER A 521 1.73 -17.64 -38.42
C SER A 521 2.83 -16.88 -37.67
N PRO A 522 2.96 -17.02 -36.33
CA PRO A 522 4.00 -16.31 -35.61
C PRO A 522 5.38 -16.93 -35.90
N ALA A 523 6.32 -16.11 -36.35
CA ALA A 523 7.74 -16.44 -36.35
C ALA A 523 8.21 -16.53 -34.89
N GLU A 524 8.82 -17.65 -34.51
CA GLU A 524 9.37 -17.85 -33.16
C GLU A 524 10.70 -17.09 -33.01
N GLU A 525 10.67 -15.96 -32.29
CA GLU A 525 11.87 -15.26 -31.85
C GLU A 525 12.40 -15.93 -30.56
N PHE A 526 13.68 -16.34 -30.54
CA PHE A 526 14.28 -17.14 -29.48
C PHE A 526 14.69 -16.29 -28.25
N ASP A 527 14.06 -16.55 -27.10
CA ASP A 527 14.32 -15.90 -25.80
C ASP A 527 15.39 -16.64 -24.97
N MET A 528 16.53 -15.97 -24.74
CA MET A 528 17.64 -16.45 -23.88
C MET A 528 17.23 -16.69 -22.41
N GLY A 529 16.09 -16.15 -21.95
CA GLY A 529 15.51 -16.42 -20.64
C GLY A 529 15.04 -17.87 -20.46
N ARG A 530 14.83 -18.62 -21.56
CA ARG A 530 14.42 -20.04 -21.52
C ARG A 530 15.48 -20.96 -20.93
N LEU A 531 16.77 -20.65 -21.08
CA LEU A 531 17.88 -21.43 -20.51
C LEU A 531 17.97 -21.26 -18.98
N GLY A 532 17.77 -20.05 -18.48
CA GLY A 532 17.79 -19.75 -17.04
C GLY A 532 16.62 -20.39 -16.27
N LEU A 533 15.51 -20.66 -16.96
CA LEU A 533 14.30 -21.28 -16.41
C LEU A 533 14.27 -22.81 -16.59
N GLY A 534 15.32 -23.42 -17.15
CA GLY A 534 15.37 -24.86 -17.43
C GLY A 534 14.34 -25.33 -18.47
N ARG A 535 13.87 -24.42 -19.33
CA ARG A 535 12.84 -24.67 -20.36
C ARG A 535 13.42 -25.17 -21.68
N SER A 536 14.73 -25.05 -21.86
CA SER A 536 15.50 -25.58 -22.99
C SER A 536 16.81 -26.17 -22.47
N ASN A 537 17.31 -27.20 -23.13
CA ASN A 537 18.60 -27.80 -22.77
C ASN A 537 19.74 -27.12 -23.57
N GLN A 538 20.98 -27.16 -23.07
CA GLN A 538 22.13 -26.57 -23.79
C GLN A 538 22.47 -27.24 -25.13
N PHE A 539 21.91 -28.42 -25.41
CA PHE A 539 22.14 -29.19 -26.63
C PHE A 539 21.17 -28.82 -27.77
N GLU A 540 20.01 -28.23 -27.49
CA GLU A 540 19.10 -27.65 -28.51
C GLU A 540 19.75 -26.49 -29.27
N ILE A 541 20.74 -25.84 -28.65
CA ILE A 541 21.57 -24.77 -29.26
C ILE A 541 22.51 -25.36 -30.34
N LEU A 542 22.85 -26.65 -30.27
CA LEU A 542 23.85 -27.28 -31.14
C LEU A 542 23.23 -27.93 -32.40
N GLU A 543 21.91 -28.14 -32.45
CA GLU A 543 21.26 -28.77 -33.61
C GLU A 543 21.09 -27.79 -34.79
N TYR A 544 21.12 -26.48 -34.54
CA TYR A 544 20.90 -25.45 -35.56
C TYR A 544 22.10 -25.21 -36.51
N ASP A 545 23.29 -25.73 -36.19
CA ASP A 545 24.49 -25.59 -37.04
C ASP A 545 24.69 -26.78 -38.01
N SER A 546 23.70 -27.68 -38.15
CA SER A 546 23.84 -28.91 -38.96
C SER A 546 23.16 -28.90 -40.33
N GLU A 547 22.60 -27.77 -40.77
CA GLU A 547 22.07 -27.61 -42.14
C GLU A 547 22.96 -26.74 -43.05
N GLU A 548 24.24 -27.07 -43.16
CA GLU A 548 24.99 -26.85 -44.41
C GLU A 548 25.69 -28.16 -44.81
N GLY A 549 24.91 -29.07 -45.38
CA GLY A 549 25.38 -30.31 -46.00
C GLY A 549 26.17 -30.04 -47.27
N GLY A 550 27.42 -29.62 -47.11
CA GLY A 550 28.46 -29.67 -48.15
C GLY A 550 28.85 -31.11 -48.43
N ASN A 551 28.47 -31.58 -49.62
CA ASN A 551 28.79 -32.86 -50.21
C ASN A 551 30.31 -33.16 -50.19
N VAL A 552 30.77 -34.13 -49.39
CA VAL A 552 32.13 -34.70 -49.54
C VAL A 552 32.10 -36.22 -49.42
N HIS A 553 32.53 -36.85 -50.52
CA HIS A 553 32.74 -38.27 -50.69
C HIS A 553 33.67 -38.89 -49.64
N SER A 554 33.36 -40.12 -49.28
CA SER A 554 34.22 -41.07 -48.58
C SER A 554 35.47 -41.41 -49.40
N VAL A 555 36.66 -41.26 -48.79
CA VAL A 555 37.85 -42.08 -49.07
C VAL A 555 38.74 -42.11 -47.82
N PHE A 556 38.83 -43.32 -47.23
CA PHE A 556 39.74 -43.84 -46.18
C PHE A 556 39.76 -43.22 -44.78
#